data_AF-A0A2S8RQW5-F1
#
_entry.id   AF-A0A2S8RQW5-F1
#
_cell.length_a   1.000
_cell.length_b   1.000
_cell.length_c   1.000
_cell.angle_alpha   90.00
_cell.angle_beta   90.00
_cell.angle_gamma   90.00
#
_symmetry.space_group_name_H-M   'P 1'
#
loop_
_entity.id
_entity.type
_entity.pdbx_description
1 polymer ?
#
loop_
_entity_poly.entity_id
_entity_poly.type
_entity_poly.pdbx_seq_one_letter_code
_entity_poly.pdbx_strand_id
1 'polypeptide(L)' 'MAYIRTNGRYSGSGTGNAEPGWDQINLGTEYLLSRRTTLYLIGVAQQGRHAVAQIYGVSPSSTRRQLVVTTGIQHQF' A
#
# COMPACT_ATOMS: atom_id res chain seq x y z
N MET A 1 -6.19 4.30 -10.43
CA MET A 1 -4.84 3.73 -10.39
C MET A 1 -3.86 4.79 -9.93
N ALA A 2 -2.97 4.47 -9.00
CA ALA A 2 -1.91 5.38 -8.55
C ALA A 2 -0.61 4.62 -8.31
N TYR A 3 0.51 5.30 -8.53
CA TYR A 3 1.85 4.81 -8.20
C TYR A 3 2.55 5.81 -7.30
N ILE A 4 3.19 5.32 -6.24
CA ILE A 4 3.83 6.13 -5.21
C ILE A 4 5.25 5.60 -5.01
N ARG A 5 6.23 6.50 -5.07
CA ARG A 5 7.63 6.19 -4.77
C ARG A 5 8.08 7.00 -3.55
N THR A 6 8.60 6.30 -2.57
CA THR A 6 9.13 6.88 -1.33
C THR A 6 10.61 6.56 -1.23
N ASN A 7 11.42 7.55 -0.87
CA ASN A 7 12.84 7.38 -0.58
C ASN A 7 13.13 7.99 0.80
N GLY A 8 13.88 7.26 1.62
CA GLY A 8 14.48 7.74 2.85
C GLY A 8 16.00 7.78 2.70
N ARG A 9 16.63 8.73 3.38
CA ARG A 9 18.08 8.83 3.48
C ARG A 9 18.44 9.17 4.92
N TYR A 10 19.16 8.27 5.57
CA TYR A 10 19.64 8.42 6.94
C TYR A 10 21.16 8.53 6.92
N SER A 11 21.68 9.65 7.43
CA SER A 11 23.11 9.90 7.59
C SER A 11 23.41 10.24 9.05
N GLY A 12 24.29 9.47 9.69
CA GLY A 12 24.67 9.67 11.09
C GLY A 12 25.77 8.70 11.54
N SER A 13 26.60 9.12 12.50
CA SER A 13 27.65 8.29 13.11
C SER A 13 27.01 7.23 14.01
N GLY A 14 26.76 6.04 13.46
CA GLY A 14 26.26 4.87 14.21
C GLY A 14 25.19 4.04 13.48
N THR A 15 24.53 4.59 12.45
CA THR A 15 23.44 3.90 11.73
C THR A 15 23.86 3.25 10.42
N GLY A 16 25.12 3.45 9.98
CA GLY A 16 25.48 3.27 8.57
C GLY A 16 24.68 4.24 7.69
N ASN A 17 25.17 4.53 6.49
CA ASN A 17 24.38 5.30 5.53
C ASN A 17 23.23 4.39 5.06
N ALA A 18 22.01 4.60 5.58
CA ALA A 18 20.85 3.78 5.24
C ALA A 18 19.94 4.54 4.27
N GLU A 19 19.63 3.91 3.14
CA GLU A 19 18.83 4.49 2.06
C GLU A 19 17.61 3.60 1.77
N PRO A 20 16.64 3.51 2.71
CA PRO A 20 15.44 2.73 2.50
C PRO A 20 14.54 3.40 1.46
N GLY A 21 13.78 2.61 0.72
CA GLY A 21 12.82 3.12 -0.24
C GLY A 21 11.66 2.16 -0.45
N TRP A 22 10.58 2.68 -1.01
CA TRP A 22 9.37 1.91 -1.28
C TRP A 22 8.79 2.30 -2.62
N ASP A 23 8.29 1.30 -3.34
CA ASP A 23 7.47 1.43 -4.54
C ASP A 23 6.09 0.86 -4.23
N GLN A 24 5.04 1.64 -4.41
CA GLN A 24 3.67 1.23 -4.12
C GLN A 24 2.77 1.46 -5.33
N ILE A 25 1.90 0.50 -5.60
CA ILE A 25 0.84 0.58 -6.62
C ILE A 25 -0.49 0.42 -5.91
N ASN A 26 -1.42 1.35 -6.18
CA ASN A 26 -2.80 1.30 -5.71
C ASN A 26 -3.73 1.13 -6.90
N LEU A 27 -4.54 0.09 -6.86
CA LEU A 27 -5.61 -0.20 -7.81
C LEU A 27 -6.93 -0.26 -7.05
N GLY A 28 -7.96 0.37 -7.61
CA GLY A 28 -9.33 0.28 -7.11
C GLY A 28 -10.27 0.01 -8.28
N THR A 29 -11.26 -0.82 -8.05
CA THR A 29 -12.37 -1.05 -8.97
C THR A 29 -13.68 -1.07 -8.20
N GLU A 30 -14.73 -0.59 -8.85
CA GLU A 30 -16.07 -0.54 -8.29
C GLU A 30 -17.03 -1.18 -9.27
N TYR A 31 -18.06 -1.85 -8.75
CA TYR A 31 -19.10 -2.49 -9.55
C TYR A 31 -20.47 -2.14 -8.96
N LEU A 32 -21.30 -1.49 -9.77
CA LEU A 32 -22.65 -1.09 -9.37
C LEU A 32 -23.58 -2.30 -9.52
N LEU A 33 -24.04 -2.86 -8.39
CA LEU A 33 -25.08 -3.91 -8.39
C LEU A 33 -26.45 -3.33 -8.69
N SER A 34 -26.69 -2.10 -8.23
CA SER A 34 -27.91 -1.34 -8.45
C SER A 34 -27.62 0.15 -8.34
N ARG A 35 -28.64 1.00 -8.53
CA ARG A 35 -28.53 2.46 -8.26
C ARG A 35 -28.17 2.78 -6.80
N ARG A 36 -28.34 1.83 -5.89
CA ARG A 36 -28.16 2.00 -4.45
C ARG A 36 -27.03 1.15 -3.87
N THR A 37 -26.54 0.15 -4.59
CA THR A 37 -25.55 -0.79 -4.05
C THR A 37 -24.34 -0.84 -4.96
N THR A 38 -23.17 -0.56 -4.39
CA THR A 38 -21.87 -0.64 -5.06
C THR A 38 -20.97 -1.61 -4.31
N LEU A 39 -20.39 -2.58 -5.01
CA LEU A 39 -19.27 -3.37 -4.52
C LEU A 39 -17.97 -2.65 -4.88
N TYR A 40 -17.00 -2.64 -3.98
CA TYR A 40 -15.67 -2.11 -4.26
C TYR A 40 -14.59 -3.11 -3.87
N LEU A 41 -13.50 -3.09 -4.64
CA LEU A 41 -12.29 -3.87 -4.42
C LEU A 41 -11.09 -2.94 -4.61
N ILE A 42 -10.21 -2.90 -3.62
CA ILE A 42 -9.00 -2.08 -3.59
C ILE A 42 -7.81 -3.01 -3.31
N GLY A 43 -6.78 -2.91 -4.13
CA GLY A 43 -5.51 -3.59 -3.96
C GLY A 43 -4.37 -2.59 -3.82
N VAL A 44 -3.54 -2.76 -2.79
CA VAL A 44 -2.33 -1.98 -2.56
C VAL A 44 -1.16 -2.94 -2.48
N ALA A 45 -0.24 -2.84 -3.43
CA ALA A 45 0.98 -3.63 -3.46
C ALA A 45 2.18 -2.71 -3.19
N GLN A 46 3.06 -3.11 -2.28
CA GLN A 46 4.27 -2.35 -1.94
C GLN A 46 5.51 -3.25 -1.99
N GLN A 47 6.59 -2.72 -2.58
CA GLN A 47 7.93 -3.32 -2.63
C GLN A 47 8.93 -2.40 -1.95
N GLY A 48 9.55 -2.88 -0.87
CA GLY A 48 10.67 -2.22 -0.19
C GLY A 48 11.99 -2.41 -0.92
N ARG A 49 12.84 -1.38 -0.88
CA ARG A 49 14.24 -1.32 -1.32
C ARG A 49 15.07 -1.01 -0.07
N HIS A 50 15.96 -1.92 0.32
CA HIS A 50 16.73 -1.79 1.57
C HIS A 50 15.89 -1.59 2.85
N ALA A 51 14.61 -1.94 2.80
CA ALA A 51 13.67 -1.92 3.92
C ALA A 51 12.61 -3.01 3.76
N VAL A 52 11.98 -3.39 4.86
CA VAL A 52 10.75 -4.20 4.84
C VAL A 52 9.61 -3.37 4.25
N ALA A 53 8.65 -4.04 3.61
CA ALA A 53 7.43 -3.37 3.16
C ALA A 53 6.52 -3.11 4.35
N GLN A 54 6.02 -1.88 4.44
CA GLN A 54 5.07 -1.45 5.46
C GLN A 54 4.07 -0.48 4.83
N ILE A 55 2.86 -0.99 4.61
CA ILE A 55 1.70 -0.18 4.24
C ILE A 55 1.07 0.36 5.53
N TYR A 56 0.76 1.66 5.56
CA TYR A 56 0.15 2.30 6.73
C TYR A 56 -1.20 1.66 7.07
N GLY A 57 -1.48 1.48 8.37
CA GLY A 57 -2.75 0.93 8.86
C GLY A 57 -2.82 -0.60 8.94
N VAL A 58 -1.75 -1.32 8.56
CA VAL A 58 -1.62 -2.78 8.70
C VAL A 58 -0.30 -3.15 9.37
N SER A 59 -0.21 -4.37 9.90
CA SER A 59 1.05 -4.88 10.46
C SER A 59 2.16 -4.90 9.41
N PRO A 60 3.43 -4.60 9.79
CA PRO A 60 4.55 -4.66 8.86
C PRO A 60 4.75 -6.06 8.27
N SER A 61 5.25 -6.14 7.04
CA SER A 61 5.67 -7.41 6.44
C SER A 61 6.98 -7.90 7.06
N SER A 62 7.17 -9.22 7.14
CA SER A 62 8.47 -9.83 7.45
C SER A 62 9.44 -9.80 6.26
N THR A 63 8.97 -9.40 5.08
CA THR A 63 9.75 -9.35 3.84
C THR A 63 9.70 -7.97 3.20
N ARG A 64 10.39 -7.82 2.06
CA ARG A 64 10.36 -6.59 1.27
C ARG A 64 9.09 -6.45 0.42
N ARG A 65 8.11 -7.34 0.53
CA ARG A 65 6.87 -7.31 -0.26
C ARG A 65 5.66 -7.34 0.67
N GLN A 66 4.67 -6.51 0.37
CA GLN A 66 3.38 -6.52 1.06
C GLN A 66 2.24 -6.27 0.07
N LEU A 67 1.17 -7.05 0.20
CA LEU A 67 -0.07 -6.88 -0.54
C LEU A 67 -1.21 -6.73 0.47
N VAL A 68 -1.99 -5.67 0.33
CA VAL A 68 -3.21 -5.43 1.09
C VAL A 68 -4.37 -5.41 0.12
N VAL A 69 -5.42 -6.17 0.44
CA VAL A 69 -6.66 -6.21 -0.33
C VAL A 69 -7.80 -5.80 0.58
N THR A 70 -8.63 -4.88 0.11
CA THR A 70 -9.83 -4.42 0.80
C THR A 70 -11.02 -4.56 -0.12
N THR A 71 -12.06 -5.20 0.39
CA THR A 71 -13.34 -5.34 -0.31
C THR A 71 -14.45 -4.82 0.57
N GLY A 72 -15.49 -4.26 -0.03
CA GLY A 72 -16.68 -3.89 0.72
C GLY A 72 -17.89 -3.61 -0.15
N ILE A 73 -18.99 -3.31 0.55
CA ILE A 73 -20.29 -3.01 -0.03
C ILE A 73 -20.71 -1.65 0.51
N GLN A 74 -21.05 -0.74 -0.39
CA GLN A 74 -21.67 0.53 -0.04
C GLN A 74 -23.14 0.48 -0.46
N HIS A 75 -24.04 0.75 0.49
CA HIS A 75 -25.48 0.86 0.25
C HIS A 75 -25.96 2.28 0.54
N GLN A 76 -26.68 2.89 -0.42
CA GLN A 76 -27.29 4.20 -0.32
C GLN A 76 -28.81 4.04 -0.12
N PHE A 77 -29.33 4.61 0.97
CA PHE A 77 -30.74 4.50 1.37
C PHE A 77 -31.63 5.53 0.66
#